data_AF-A0A9W9I6H2-F1
#
_entry.id   AF-A0A9W9I6H2-F1
#
_cell.length_a   1.000
_cell.length_b   1.000
_cell.length_c   1.000
_cell.angle_alpha   90.00
_cell.angle_beta   90.00
_cell.angle_gamma   90.00
#
_symmetry.space_group_name_H-M   'P 1'
#
loop_
_entity.id
_entity.type
_entity.pdbx_description
1 polymer ?
#
loop_
_entity_poly.entity_id
_entity_poly.type
_entity_poly.pdbx_seq_one_letter_code
_entity_poly.pdbx_strand_id
1 'polypeptide(L)'
;MASSWTKTAQWIWTPKYREEDNQPGRYFLFRKSFQWTALAGQGEVPIHVSADSRYRLFVNGQRASFGPCKSYAERWHYETVDILPFMKEGENVISARVLRYSSVEAGSSSIVRTELPGLVVHSETEVSSGRGV
;
A
#
# COMPACT_ATOMS: atom_id res chain seq x y z
N MET A 1 23.44 5.37 -9.23
CA MET A 1 22.60 4.62 -10.19
C MET A 1 21.33 4.26 -9.45
N ALA A 2 20.18 4.86 -9.81
CA ALA A 2 18.95 4.69 -9.03
C ALA A 2 18.54 3.21 -9.00
N SER A 3 18.41 2.67 -7.79
CA SER A 3 17.61 1.47 -7.55
C SER A 3 16.20 1.80 -8.03
N SER A 4 15.82 1.27 -9.18
CA SER A 4 14.46 1.47 -9.69
C SER A 4 13.59 0.44 -8.99
N TRP A 5 13.27 0.69 -7.72
CA TRP A 5 12.37 -0.14 -6.89
C TRP A 5 11.07 -0.50 -7.62
N THR A 6 10.65 0.34 -8.56
CA THR A 6 9.53 0.10 -9.49
C THR A 6 9.67 -1.14 -10.37
N LYS A 7 10.88 -1.70 -10.53
CA LYS A 7 11.14 -2.94 -11.28
C LYS A 7 10.93 -4.20 -10.44
N THR A 8 11.06 -4.09 -9.12
CA THR A 8 10.97 -5.22 -8.18
C THR A 8 9.67 -5.21 -7.39
N ALA A 9 9.04 -4.05 -7.23
CA ALA A 9 7.74 -3.92 -6.59
C ALA A 9 6.65 -4.66 -7.36
N GLN A 10 5.82 -5.41 -6.62
CA GLN A 10 4.73 -6.19 -7.17
C GLN A 10 3.41 -5.61 -6.67
N TRP A 11 2.47 -5.45 -7.60
CA TRP A 11 1.08 -5.19 -7.23
C TRP A 11 0.49 -6.47 -6.62
N ILE A 12 -0.20 -6.31 -5.50
CA ILE A 12 -0.94 -7.38 -4.84
C ILE A 12 -2.42 -7.04 -4.79
N TRP A 13 -3.28 -8.04 -4.86
CA TRP A 13 -4.74 -7.89 -4.77
C TRP A 13 -5.35 -9.14 -4.13
N THR A 14 -6.60 -9.02 -3.71
CA THR A 14 -7.33 -10.16 -3.15
C THR A 14 -7.70 -11.16 -4.24
N PRO A 15 -7.56 -12.48 -4.00
CA PRO A 15 -8.03 -13.48 -4.95
C PRO A 15 -9.55 -13.41 -5.10
N LYS A 16 -10.07 -13.83 -6.27
CA LYS A 16 -11.52 -13.89 -6.57
C LYS A 16 -12.22 -12.52 -6.57
N TYR A 17 -11.51 -11.45 -6.90
CA TYR A 17 -12.14 -10.15 -7.14
C TYR A 17 -13.13 -10.24 -8.32
N ARG A 18 -14.32 -9.62 -8.14
CA ARG A 18 -15.34 -9.45 -9.17
C ARG A 18 -15.83 -8.01 -9.15
N GLU A 19 -15.85 -7.35 -10.31
CA GLU A 19 -16.24 -5.95 -10.41
C GLU A 19 -17.73 -5.75 -10.11
N GLU A 20 -18.55 -6.74 -10.46
CA GLU A 20 -19.99 -6.74 -10.17
C GLU A 20 -20.30 -6.64 -8.65
N ASP A 21 -19.40 -7.13 -7.80
CA ASP A 21 -19.54 -7.08 -6.33
C ASP A 21 -19.01 -5.76 -5.73
N ASN A 22 -18.50 -4.85 -6.56
CA ASN A 22 -17.82 -3.62 -6.17
C ASN A 22 -18.72 -2.40 -6.42
N GLN A 23 -19.79 -2.24 -5.63
CA GLN A 23 -20.84 -1.24 -5.88
C GLN A 23 -21.14 -0.35 -4.65
N PRO A 24 -21.06 1.00 -4.72
CA PRO A 24 -20.36 1.83 -5.72
C PRO A 24 -18.83 1.85 -5.53
N GLY A 25 -18.36 1.16 -4.51
CA GLY A 25 -16.96 0.94 -4.20
C GLY A 25 -16.84 0.11 -2.93
N ARG A 26 -15.71 -0.55 -2.76
CA ARG A 26 -15.48 -1.51 -1.68
C ARG A 26 -14.14 -1.29 -1.03
N TYR A 27 -14.09 -1.59 0.27
CA TYR A 27 -12.83 -1.64 1.00
C TYR A 27 -12.20 -3.03 0.93
N PHE A 28 -10.92 -3.06 0.57
CA PHE A 28 -10.05 -4.21 0.59
C PHE A 28 -9.00 -4.01 1.68
N LEU A 29 -8.78 -5.05 2.48
CA LEU A 29 -7.89 -4.99 3.64
C LEU A 29 -6.65 -5.84 3.37
N PHE A 30 -5.49 -5.24 3.52
CA PHE A 30 -4.20 -5.90 3.41
C PHE A 30 -3.48 -5.77 4.75
N ARG A 31 -2.79 -6.84 5.16
CA ARG A 31 -2.04 -6.87 6.43
C ARG A 31 -0.82 -7.76 6.28
N LYS A 32 0.32 -7.32 6.81
CA LYS A 32 1.56 -8.10 6.89
C LYS A 32 2.23 -7.85 8.23
N SER A 33 2.59 -8.92 8.93
CA SER A 33 3.52 -8.84 10.07
C SER A 33 4.96 -8.95 9.57
N PHE A 34 5.89 -8.29 10.23
CA PHE A 34 7.33 -8.38 9.95
C PHE A 34 8.14 -8.12 11.21
N GLN A 35 9.38 -8.63 11.26
CA GLN A 35 10.29 -8.38 12.36
C GLN A 35 11.22 -7.23 11.99
N TRP A 36 11.48 -6.34 12.94
CA TRP A 36 12.39 -5.22 12.78
C TRP A 36 13.30 -5.11 13.99
N THR A 37 14.59 -4.87 13.71
CA THR A 37 15.59 -4.55 14.69
C THR A 37 16.24 -3.24 14.32
N ALA A 38 16.24 -2.29 15.24
CA ALA A 38 16.83 -0.99 15.02
C ALA A 38 18.33 -1.12 14.72
N LEU A 39 18.77 -0.58 13.58
CA LEU A 39 20.19 -0.44 13.28
C LEU A 39 20.75 0.81 13.94
N ALA A 40 21.99 0.73 14.45
CA ALA A 40 22.66 1.88 15.04
C ALA A 40 22.77 3.01 13.99
N GLY A 41 22.23 4.19 14.32
CA GLY A 41 22.22 5.35 13.42
C GLY A 41 21.10 5.35 12.37
N GLN A 42 20.13 4.44 12.44
CA GLN A 42 18.98 4.44 11.53
C GLN A 42 18.08 5.67 11.78
N GLY A 43 18.07 6.59 10.81
CA GLY A 43 17.30 7.83 10.88
C GLY A 43 15.92 7.77 10.21
N GLU A 44 15.72 6.84 9.26
CA GLU A 44 14.46 6.67 8.53
C GLU A 44 14.26 5.22 8.07
N VAL A 45 13.00 4.86 7.81
CA VAL A 45 12.57 3.63 7.13
C VAL A 45 11.57 4.04 6.05
N PRO A 46 12.03 4.48 4.87
CA PRO A 46 11.15 4.91 3.81
C PRO A 46 10.47 3.70 3.15
N ILE A 47 9.16 3.82 2.94
CA ILE A 47 8.42 2.90 2.07
C ILE A 47 7.73 3.66 0.94
N HIS A 48 7.60 3.00 -0.20
CA HIS A 48 6.80 3.46 -1.32
C HIS A 48 5.46 2.76 -1.30
N VAL A 49 4.38 3.53 -1.33
CA VAL A 49 3.02 3.00 -1.29
C VAL A 49 2.14 3.64 -2.36
N SER A 50 1.38 2.80 -3.04
CA SER A 50 0.28 3.24 -3.92
C SER A 50 -0.84 2.22 -3.90
N ALA A 51 -2.00 2.60 -4.40
CA ALA A 51 -3.14 1.72 -4.50
C ALA A 51 -4.03 2.09 -5.69
N ASP A 52 -4.85 1.13 -6.07
CA ASP A 52 -5.99 1.35 -6.94
C ASP A 52 -7.29 1.16 -6.13
N SER A 53 -7.99 2.21 -5.73
CA SER A 53 -7.88 3.59 -6.23
C SER A 53 -7.35 4.56 -5.18
N ARG A 54 -7.61 4.30 -3.89
CA ARG A 54 -7.13 5.08 -2.75
C ARG A 54 -6.80 4.17 -1.59
N TYR A 55 -5.83 4.53 -0.75
CA TYR A 55 -5.50 3.79 0.47
C TYR A 55 -5.49 4.69 1.71
N ARG A 56 -5.63 4.03 2.86
CA ARG A 56 -5.13 4.49 4.16
C ARG A 56 -4.17 3.45 4.69
N LEU A 57 -2.97 3.87 5.06
CA LEU A 57 -1.89 3.02 5.55
C LEU A 57 -1.76 3.18 7.06
N PHE A 58 -1.55 2.06 7.73
CA PHE A 58 -1.35 1.99 9.16
C PHE A 58 -0.12 1.14 9.49
N VAL A 59 0.64 1.56 10.49
CA VAL A 59 1.73 0.81 11.09
C VAL A 59 1.44 0.69 12.58
N ASN A 60 1.36 -0.53 13.09
CA ASN A 60 0.97 -0.84 14.47
C ASN A 60 -0.35 -0.17 14.89
N GLY A 61 -1.30 -0.07 13.97
CA GLY A 61 -2.61 0.56 14.19
C GLY A 61 -2.61 2.10 14.10
N GLN A 62 -1.44 2.74 14.04
CA GLN A 62 -1.32 4.19 13.87
C GLN A 62 -1.36 4.56 12.39
N ARG A 63 -2.11 5.62 12.03
CA ARG A 63 -2.23 6.07 10.64
C ARG A 63 -0.93 6.74 10.20
N ALA A 64 -0.23 6.11 9.25
CA ALA A 64 1.05 6.59 8.72
C ALA A 64 0.87 7.47 7.48
N SER A 65 -0.04 7.11 6.57
CA SER A 65 -0.24 7.83 5.31
C SER A 65 -1.62 7.57 4.69
N PHE A 66 -2.02 8.40 3.73
CA PHE A 66 -3.17 8.19 2.87
C PHE A 66 -2.81 8.64 1.45
N GLY A 67 -3.40 8.01 0.44
CA GLY A 67 -3.01 8.30 -0.93
C GLY A 67 -3.68 7.35 -1.93
N PRO A 68 -3.05 7.10 -3.08
CA PRO A 68 -2.08 8.05 -3.66
C PRO A 68 -2.78 9.38 -3.98
N CYS A 69 -2.00 10.42 -4.32
CA CYS A 69 -2.54 11.55 -5.07
C CYS A 69 -3.26 11.07 -6.36
N LYS A 70 -4.20 11.88 -6.86
CA LYS A 70 -5.01 11.50 -8.02
C LYS A 70 -4.12 11.20 -9.23
N SER A 71 -4.17 9.95 -9.70
CA SER A 71 -3.44 9.46 -10.87
C SER A 71 -4.22 9.69 -12.16
N TYR A 72 -3.54 9.49 -13.29
CA TYR A 72 -4.13 9.48 -14.64
C TYR A 72 -3.69 8.21 -15.38
N ALA A 73 -4.35 7.88 -16.49
CA ALA A 73 -4.26 6.56 -17.13
C ALA A 73 -2.81 6.16 -17.48
N GLU A 74 -1.97 7.13 -17.84
CA GLU A 74 -0.59 6.89 -18.25
C GLU A 74 0.41 6.91 -17.09
N ARG A 75 0.04 7.43 -15.92
CA ARG A 75 0.96 7.60 -14.79
C ARG A 75 0.25 7.43 -13.44
N TRP A 76 0.72 6.41 -12.71
CA TRP A 76 0.28 6.14 -11.34
C TRP A 76 1.19 6.82 -10.33
N HIS A 77 0.61 7.64 -9.46
CA HIS A 77 1.32 8.28 -8.36
C HIS A 77 1.50 7.32 -7.19
N TYR A 78 2.53 7.56 -6.38
CA TYR A 78 2.81 6.86 -5.14
C TYR A 78 3.32 7.87 -4.12
N GLU A 79 3.24 7.52 -2.84
CA GLU A 79 3.83 8.30 -1.76
C GLU A 79 5.08 7.59 -1.24
N THR A 80 6.10 8.37 -0.88
CA THR A 80 7.22 7.89 -0.07
C THR A 80 6.98 8.35 1.37
N VAL A 81 6.94 7.40 2.30
CA VAL A 81 6.55 7.66 3.69
C VAL A 81 7.60 7.04 4.60
N ASP A 82 8.18 7.83 5.49
CA ASP A 82 8.98 7.30 6.59
C ASP A 82 8.05 6.65 7.63
N ILE A 83 8.22 5.35 7.86
CA ILE A 83 7.43 4.61 8.85
C ILE A 83 8.15 4.40 10.17
N LEU A 84 9.43 4.77 10.29
CA LEU A 84 10.21 4.60 11.51
C LEU A 84 9.51 5.15 12.77
N PRO A 85 8.85 6.33 12.76
CA PRO A 85 8.17 6.87 13.94
C PRO A 85 7.02 6.00 14.50
N PHE A 86 6.51 5.06 13.70
CA PHE A 86 5.40 4.18 14.07
C PHE A 86 5.87 2.77 14.45
N MET A 87 7.16 2.49 14.31
CA MET A 87 7.75 1.18 14.52
C MET A 87 8.18 0.98 15.98
N LYS A 88 8.33 -0.30 16.35
CA LYS A 88 8.86 -0.73 17.65
C LYS A 88 9.84 -1.87 17.44
N GLU A 89 10.78 -2.07 18.35
CA GLU A 89 11.68 -3.23 18.31
C GLU A 89 10.87 -4.55 18.31
N GLY A 90 11.27 -5.50 17.46
CA GLY A 90 10.59 -6.79 17.29
C GLY A 90 9.45 -6.79 16.27
N GLU A 91 8.30 -7.39 16.64
CA GLU A 91 7.20 -7.61 15.70
C GLU A 91 6.43 -6.31 15.41
N ASN A 92 6.32 -5.99 14.13
CA ASN A 92 5.54 -4.87 13.61
C ASN A 92 4.47 -5.36 12.64
N VAL A 93 3.39 -4.59 12.52
CA VAL A 93 2.30 -4.88 11.58
C VAL A 93 2.09 -3.67 10.69
N ILE A 94 2.20 -3.87 9.39
CA ILE A 94 1.74 -2.92 8.39
C ILE A 94 0.39 -3.37 7.85
N SER A 95 -0.54 -2.44 7.70
CA SER A 95 -1.84 -2.72 7.11
C SER A 95 -2.32 -1.57 6.25
N ALA A 96 -3.10 -1.88 5.23
CA ALA A 96 -3.68 -0.90 4.33
C ALA A 96 -5.16 -1.20 4.12
N ARG A 97 -5.97 -0.15 4.18
CA ARG A 97 -7.36 -0.17 3.72
C ARG A 97 -7.43 0.52 2.38
N VAL A 98 -7.64 -0.27 1.33
CA VAL A 98 -7.77 0.21 -0.05
C VAL A 98 -9.25 0.41 -0.37
N LEU A 99 -9.63 1.62 -0.73
CA LEU A 99 -10.91 1.91 -1.37
C LEU A 99 -10.74 1.75 -2.87
N ARG A 100 -11.47 0.79 -3.44
CA ARG A 100 -11.61 0.63 -4.87
C ARG A 100 -12.98 1.15 -5.27
N TYR A 101 -13.03 2.05 -6.25
CA TYR A 101 -14.29 2.53 -6.82
C TYR A 101 -14.73 1.65 -7.99
N SER A 102 -16.04 1.49 -8.19
CA SER A 102 -16.63 0.64 -9.24
C SER A 102 -16.29 1.09 -10.65
N SER A 103 -15.65 0.32 -11.52
CA SER A 103 -15.47 0.75 -12.91
C SER A 103 -16.77 0.77 -13.73
N VAL A 104 -17.84 0.12 -13.24
CA VAL A 104 -19.10 -0.09 -13.97
C VAL A 104 -20.30 0.68 -13.41
N GLU A 105 -20.22 1.15 -12.16
CA GLU A 105 -21.28 1.94 -11.54
C GLU A 105 -20.97 3.44 -11.54
N ALA A 106 -22.00 4.26 -11.74
CA ALA A 106 -21.87 5.72 -11.78
C ALA A 106 -21.45 6.28 -10.40
N GLY A 107 -20.21 6.78 -10.32
CA GLY A 107 -19.68 7.40 -9.10
C GLY A 107 -18.17 7.61 -9.17
N SER A 108 -17.69 8.71 -8.59
CA SER A 108 -16.25 9.05 -8.55
C SER A 108 -15.56 8.98 -9.91
N SER A 109 -16.23 9.41 -11.00
CA SER A 109 -15.69 9.36 -12.38
C SER A 109 -14.39 10.15 -12.56
N SER A 110 -14.12 11.09 -11.65
CA SER A 110 -12.87 11.83 -11.59
C SER A 110 -11.68 11.03 -11.05
N ILE A 111 -11.87 9.78 -10.60
CA ILE A 111 -10.81 8.91 -10.09
C ILE A 111 -10.54 7.78 -11.09
N VAL A 112 -9.34 7.78 -11.67
CA VAL A 112 -8.86 6.70 -12.54
C VAL A 112 -8.70 5.41 -11.73
N ARG A 113 -9.14 4.30 -12.33
CA ARG A 113 -8.94 2.93 -11.83
C ARG A 113 -8.70 1.97 -12.99
N THR A 114 -7.94 0.92 -12.71
CA THR A 114 -7.82 -0.30 -13.50
C THR A 114 -8.92 -1.28 -13.09
N GLU A 115 -8.77 -2.56 -13.44
CA GLU A 115 -9.73 -3.63 -13.16
C GLU A 115 -9.54 -4.26 -11.76
N LEU A 116 -8.39 -4.10 -11.10
CA LEU A 116 -8.06 -4.83 -9.87
C LEU A 116 -7.87 -3.90 -8.66
N PRO A 117 -8.29 -4.32 -7.44
CA PRO A 117 -8.10 -3.54 -6.21
C PRO A 117 -6.65 -3.68 -5.72
N GLY A 118 -5.73 -3.12 -6.52
CA GLY A 118 -4.31 -3.27 -6.32
C GLY A 118 -3.79 -2.47 -5.13
N LEU A 119 -2.80 -3.03 -4.45
CA LEU A 119 -1.92 -2.33 -3.51
C LEU A 119 -0.48 -2.61 -3.93
N VAL A 120 0.38 -1.60 -3.82
CA VAL A 120 1.83 -1.80 -3.82
C VAL A 120 2.39 -1.18 -2.55
N VAL A 121 3.23 -1.95 -1.85
CA VAL A 121 4.03 -1.47 -0.71
C VAL A 121 5.43 -2.04 -0.89
N HIS A 122 6.42 -1.17 -0.96
CA HIS A 122 7.81 -1.56 -1.16
C HIS A 122 8.71 -0.82 -0.16
N SER A 123 9.70 -1.53 0.38
CA SER A 123 10.75 -1.00 1.25
C SER A 123 12.08 -1.42 0.68
N GLU A 124 13.01 -0.48 0.56
CA GLU A 124 14.41 -0.79 0.25
C GLU A 124 15.21 -1.16 1.52
N THR A 125 14.70 -0.77 2.70
CA THR A 125 15.23 -1.23 3.98
C THR A 125 14.92 -2.72 4.14
N GLU A 126 15.96 -3.50 4.39
CA GLU A 126 15.80 -4.91 4.72
C GLU A 126 15.01 -5.08 6.01
N VAL A 127 13.87 -5.76 5.89
CA VAL A 127 13.06 -6.21 7.01
C VAL A 127 12.95 -7.72 6.91
N SER A 128 13.18 -8.42 8.02
CA SER A 128 13.02 -9.87 8.00
C SER A 128 11.53 -10.21 8.00
N SER A 129 11.08 -10.91 6.96
CA SER A 129 9.70 -11.36 6.88
C SER A 129 9.45 -12.42 7.96
N GLY A 130 8.71 -12.06 9.00
CA GLY A 130 8.08 -13.05 9.86
C GLY A 130 7.09 -13.85 9.01
N ARG A 131 7.13 -15.19 9.09
CA ARG A 131 6.14 -16.05 8.44
C ARG A 131 4.74 -15.66 8.91
N GLY A 132 3.89 -15.24 7.98
CA GLY A 132 2.47 -15.00 8.20
C GLY A 132 1.74 -15.24 6.88
N VAL A 133 0.87 -16.26 6.90
CA VAL A 133 0.10 -16.85 5.79
C VAL A 133 -0.70 -15.81 5.00
#